data_AF-A0A2W6BLL6-F1
#
_entry.id   AF-A0A2W6BLL6-F1
#
_cell.length_a   1.000
_cell.length_b   1.000
_cell.length_c   1.000
_cell.angle_alpha   90.00
_cell.angle_beta   90.00
_cell.angle_gamma   90.00
#
_symmetry.space_group_name_H-M   'P 1'
#
loop_
_entity.id
_entity.type
_entity.pdbx_description
1 polymer ?
#
loop_
_entity_poly.entity_id
_entity_poly.type
_entity_poly.pdbx_seq_one_letter_code
_entity_poly.pdbx_strand_id
1 'polypeptide(L)'
;MPRELALILARHKLASRFAQAIDYVFTTRVGGPLRQTNVGRALRAAQRDAVDENGNPTFPVLHERAEDRRPIPVPRGALPSMHSFRHTVASRAPLAGESVDEVAFLLGHRDANVTRAVYVRELADARRRTMPRSRMVAEFSEILKL
;
A
#
# COMPACT_ATOMS: atom_id res chain seq x y z
N MET A 1 5.80 14.93 -0.05
CA MET A 1 5.81 13.90 -1.11
C MET A 1 7.21 13.35 -1.25
N PRO A 2 7.42 12.02 -1.21
CA PRO A 2 8.74 11.42 -1.41
C PRO A 2 9.33 11.83 -2.77
N ARG A 3 10.62 12.16 -2.81
CA ARG A 3 11.31 12.64 -4.02
C ARG A 3 11.21 11.64 -5.19
N GLU A 4 11.32 10.36 -4.89
CA GLU A 4 11.24 9.29 -5.88
C GLU A 4 9.87 9.26 -6.58
N LEU A 5 8.78 9.36 -5.82
CA LEU A 5 7.42 9.41 -6.39
C LEU A 5 7.24 10.64 -7.29
N ALA A 6 7.75 11.80 -6.87
CA ALA A 6 7.70 13.01 -7.70
C ALA A 6 8.44 12.82 -9.03
N LEU A 7 9.61 12.16 -9.02
CA LEU A 7 10.36 11.85 -10.24
C LEU A 7 9.61 10.87 -11.16
N ILE A 8 8.98 9.83 -10.60
CA ILE A 8 8.18 8.87 -11.36
C ILE A 8 7.00 9.57 -12.04
N LEU A 9 6.28 10.42 -11.30
CA LEU A 9 5.13 11.17 -11.83
C LEU A 9 5.58 12.19 -12.90
N ALA A 10 6.70 12.88 -12.69
CA ALA A 10 7.24 13.81 -13.67
C ALA A 10 7.63 13.10 -14.97
N ARG A 11 8.34 11.97 -14.88
CA ARG A 11 8.68 11.13 -16.05
C ARG A 11 7.43 10.65 -16.77
N HIS A 12 6.40 10.21 -16.03
CA HIS A 12 5.14 9.78 -16.61
C HIS A 12 4.47 10.93 -17.39
N LYS A 13 4.38 12.12 -16.79
CA LYS A 13 3.75 13.29 -17.42
C LYS A 13 4.50 13.70 -18.69
N LEU A 14 5.83 13.73 -18.64
CA LEU A 14 6.68 14.08 -19.79
C LEU A 14 6.59 13.07 -20.95
N ALA A 15 6.37 11.78 -20.64
CA ALA A 15 6.20 10.74 -21.64
C ALA A 15 4.78 10.70 -22.24
N SER A 16 3.82 11.40 -21.64
CA SER A 16 2.43 11.43 -22.09
C SER A 16 2.26 12.35 -23.30
N ARG A 17 1.37 11.96 -24.22
CA ARG A 17 0.89 12.86 -25.29
C ARG A 17 0.02 14.00 -24.76
N PHE A 18 -0.47 13.87 -23.52
CA PHE A 18 -1.32 14.84 -22.82
C PHE A 18 -0.54 15.45 -21.64
N ALA A 19 0.46 16.26 -21.97
CA ALA A 19 1.43 16.81 -21.02
C ALA A 19 1.19 18.29 -20.66
N GLN A 20 0.11 18.91 -21.13
CA GLN A 20 -0.18 20.30 -20.81
C GLN A 20 -0.58 20.45 -19.34
N ALA A 21 -0.48 21.67 -18.81
CA ALA A 21 -0.80 21.98 -17.41
C ALA A 21 -2.29 21.71 -17.08
N ILE A 22 -3.17 21.82 -18.07
CA ILE A 22 -4.61 21.56 -17.92
C ILE A 22 -4.97 20.08 -18.01
N ASP A 23 -4.07 19.24 -18.53
CA ASP A 23 -4.31 17.82 -18.72
C ASP A 23 -4.17 17.07 -17.39
N TYR A 24 -5.00 16.05 -17.18
CA TYR A 24 -4.87 15.16 -16.03
C TYR A 24 -3.47 14.52 -15.95
N VAL A 25 -3.02 14.19 -14.74
CA VAL A 25 -1.74 13.49 -14.53
C VAL A 25 -1.79 12.09 -15.14
N PHE A 26 -2.91 11.39 -14.98
CA PHE A 26 -3.18 10.11 -15.61
C PHE A 26 -4.39 10.22 -16.52
N THR A 27 -4.23 9.86 -17.79
CA THR A 27 -5.27 9.97 -18.82
C THR A 27 -5.59 8.62 -19.44
N THR A 28 -6.78 8.51 -20.00
CA THR A 28 -7.10 7.48 -21.00
C THR A 28 -6.29 7.71 -22.27
N ARG A 29 -6.36 6.75 -23.22
CA ARG A 29 -5.71 6.86 -24.53
C ARG A 29 -6.12 8.10 -25.33
N VAL A 30 -7.31 8.65 -25.06
CA VAL A 30 -7.86 9.83 -25.74
C VAL A 30 -7.76 11.11 -24.90
N GLY A 31 -7.03 11.10 -23.78
CA GLY A 31 -6.78 12.29 -22.96
C GLY A 31 -7.80 12.55 -21.85
N GLY A 32 -8.94 11.85 -21.86
CA GLY A 32 -9.95 11.96 -20.81
C GLY A 32 -9.52 11.37 -19.45
N PRO A 33 -10.24 11.67 -18.36
CA PRO A 33 -9.90 11.19 -17.02
C PRO A 33 -10.04 9.66 -16.88
N LEU A 34 -9.22 9.07 -16.01
CA LEU A 34 -9.37 7.66 -15.65
C LEU A 34 -10.58 7.45 -14.72
N ARG A 35 -11.40 6.45 -15.05
CA ARG A 35 -12.48 5.97 -14.18
C ARG A 35 -11.96 4.88 -13.23
N GLN A 36 -12.67 4.64 -12.14
CA GLN A 36 -12.33 3.59 -11.16
C GLN A 36 -12.18 2.20 -11.81
N THR A 37 -13.02 1.87 -12.79
CA THR A 37 -12.93 0.62 -13.55
C THR A 37 -11.64 0.50 -14.37
N ASN A 38 -11.14 1.61 -14.90
CA ASN A 38 -9.86 1.64 -15.62
C ASN A 38 -8.71 1.36 -14.65
N VAL A 39 -8.72 2.01 -13.49
CA VAL A 39 -7.70 1.81 -12.44
C VAL A 39 -7.72 0.36 -11.95
N GLY A 40 -8.90 -0.20 -11.69
CA GLY A 40 -9.04 -1.60 -11.28
C GLY A 40 -8.52 -2.59 -12.32
N ARG A 41 -8.79 -2.33 -13.61
CA ARG A 41 -8.26 -3.15 -14.70
C ARG A 41 -6.73 -3.07 -14.80
N ALA A 42 -6.17 -1.87 -14.69
CA ALA A 42 -4.73 -1.64 -14.71
C ALA A 42 -4.03 -2.33 -13.53
N LEU A 43 -4.59 -2.21 -12.32
CA LEU A 43 -4.10 -2.91 -11.14
C LEU A 43 -4.11 -4.42 -11.35
N ARG A 44 -5.20 -4.97 -11.91
CA ARG A 44 -5.30 -6.41 -12.18
C ARG A 44 -4.30 -6.89 -13.25
N ALA A 45 -3.97 -6.04 -14.23
CA ALA A 45 -2.90 -6.35 -15.18
C ALA A 45 -1.54 -6.38 -14.48
N ALA A 46 -1.20 -5.33 -13.73
CA ALA A 46 0.04 -5.28 -12.96
C ALA A 46 0.19 -6.47 -11.99
N GLN A 47 -0.91 -6.93 -11.37
CA GLN A 47 -0.89 -8.13 -10.53
C GLN A 47 -0.61 -9.42 -11.31
N ARG A 48 -1.05 -9.55 -12.56
CA ARG A 48 -0.71 -10.73 -13.39
C ARG A 48 0.74 -10.71 -13.86
N ASP A 49 1.27 -9.52 -14.08
CA ASP A 49 2.64 -9.33 -14.58
C ASP A 49 3.67 -9.31 -13.44
N ALA A 50 3.22 -9.24 -12.19
CA ALA A 50 4.07 -9.23 -11.01
C ALA A 50 4.73 -10.59 -10.81
N VAL A 51 6.06 -10.58 -10.72
CA VAL A 51 6.89 -11.75 -10.46
C VAL A 51 7.78 -11.54 -9.24
N ASP A 52 8.15 -12.63 -8.57
CA ASP A 52 9.14 -12.63 -7.49
C ASP A 52 10.58 -12.57 -8.04
N GLU A 53 11.56 -12.59 -7.13
CA GLU A 53 13.00 -12.55 -7.46
C GLU A 53 13.45 -13.74 -8.34
N ASN A 54 12.70 -14.84 -8.33
CA ASN A 54 12.97 -16.04 -9.11
C ASN A 54 12.19 -16.06 -10.44
N GLY A 55 11.41 -15.02 -10.73
CA GLY A 55 10.58 -14.92 -11.93
C GLY A 55 9.24 -15.66 -11.84
N ASN A 56 8.85 -16.19 -10.68
CA ASN A 56 7.56 -16.84 -10.50
C ASN A 56 6.45 -15.80 -10.29
N PRO A 57 5.21 -16.05 -10.74
CA PRO A 57 4.10 -15.14 -10.49
C PRO A 57 3.91 -14.86 -8.99
N THR A 58 3.90 -13.59 -8.59
CA THR A 58 3.64 -13.19 -7.19
C THR A 58 2.23 -13.57 -6.75
N PHE A 59 1.30 -13.69 -7.70
CA PHE A 59 -0.10 -14.04 -7.45
C PHE A 59 -0.52 -15.26 -8.27
N PRO A 60 -0.11 -16.49 -7.91
CA PRO A 60 -0.37 -17.70 -8.69
C PRO A 60 -1.87 -17.93 -8.99
N VAL A 61 -2.74 -17.56 -8.04
CA VAL A 61 -4.21 -17.66 -8.17
C VAL A 61 -4.78 -16.94 -9.39
N LEU A 62 -4.05 -15.99 -9.99
CA LEU A 62 -4.46 -15.31 -11.22
C LEU A 62 -4.22 -16.13 -12.50
N HIS A 63 -3.40 -17.17 -12.40
CA HIS A 63 -2.98 -18.02 -13.51
C HIS A 63 -3.61 -19.42 -13.45
N GLU A 64 -4.17 -19.79 -12.30
CA GLU A 64 -4.86 -21.06 -12.10
C GLU A 64 -6.10 -21.20 -12.99
N ARG A 65 -6.26 -22.40 -13.55
CA ARG A 65 -7.40 -22.79 -14.39
C ARG A 65 -7.97 -24.09 -13.87
N ALA A 66 -9.29 -24.19 -13.91
CA ALA A 66 -9.99 -25.44 -13.69
C ALA A 66 -9.69 -26.44 -14.82
N GLU A 67 -10.08 -27.70 -14.61
CA GLU A 67 -9.91 -28.78 -15.58
C GLU A 67 -10.53 -28.45 -16.96
N ASP A 68 -11.64 -27.69 -16.97
CA ASP A 68 -12.31 -27.17 -18.16
C ASP A 68 -11.63 -25.94 -18.80
N ARG A 69 -10.42 -25.59 -18.36
CA ARG A 69 -9.60 -24.43 -18.76
C ARG A 69 -10.19 -23.06 -18.40
N ARG A 70 -11.30 -22.99 -17.66
CA ARG A 70 -11.84 -21.72 -17.19
C ARG A 70 -10.99 -21.15 -16.05
N PRO A 71 -10.84 -19.82 -15.95
CA PRO A 71 -10.17 -19.20 -14.81
C PRO A 71 -10.88 -19.55 -13.51
N ILE A 72 -10.11 -19.93 -12.48
CA ILE A 72 -10.68 -20.17 -11.16
C ILE A 72 -11.10 -18.81 -10.55
N PRO A 73 -12.30 -18.69 -9.95
CA PRO A 73 -12.70 -17.48 -9.27
C PRO A 73 -11.72 -17.11 -8.16
N VAL A 74 -11.15 -15.91 -8.24
CA VAL A 74 -10.23 -15.43 -7.21
C VAL A 74 -11.01 -15.14 -5.93
N PRO A 75 -10.63 -15.74 -4.78
CA PRO A 75 -11.30 -15.49 -3.52
C PRO A 75 -11.26 -14.01 -3.12
N ARG A 76 -12.31 -13.55 -2.43
CA ARG A 76 -12.37 -12.17 -1.95
C ARG A 76 -11.23 -11.93 -0.94
N GLY A 77 -10.46 -10.86 -1.15
CA GLY A 77 -9.34 -10.49 -0.29
C GLY A 77 -8.03 -11.23 -0.58
N ALA A 78 -8.01 -12.20 -1.51
CA ALA A 78 -6.77 -12.88 -1.91
C ALA A 78 -5.77 -11.97 -2.63
N LEU A 79 -6.25 -10.82 -3.15
CA LEU A 79 -5.42 -9.86 -3.85
C LEU A 79 -5.51 -8.48 -3.22
N PRO A 80 -4.40 -7.72 -3.17
CA PRO A 80 -4.43 -6.32 -2.78
C PRO A 80 -5.40 -5.51 -3.65
N SER A 81 -6.11 -4.59 -3.02
CA SER A 81 -6.96 -3.59 -3.68
C SER A 81 -6.36 -2.20 -3.51
N MET A 82 -6.95 -1.19 -4.18
CA MET A 82 -6.57 0.22 -3.93
C MET A 82 -6.75 0.61 -2.45
N HIS A 83 -7.73 0.03 -1.77
CA HIS A 83 -7.92 0.24 -0.34
C HIS A 83 -6.81 -0.42 0.50
N SER A 84 -6.30 -1.58 0.05
CA SER A 84 -5.17 -2.26 0.70
C SER A 84 -3.90 -1.40 0.69
N PHE A 85 -3.61 -0.68 -0.41
CA PHE A 85 -2.47 0.25 -0.44
C PHE A 85 -2.63 1.40 0.56
N ARG A 86 -3.84 1.94 0.70
CA ARG A 86 -4.13 2.95 1.72
C ARG A 86 -3.89 2.42 3.12
N HIS A 87 -4.27 1.17 3.39
CA HIS A 87 -3.97 0.52 4.67
C HIS A 87 -2.48 0.35 4.90
N THR A 88 -1.71 -0.07 3.89
CA THR A 88 -0.25 -0.22 4.02
C THR A 88 0.42 1.10 4.40
N VAL A 89 0.01 2.22 3.81
CA VAL A 89 0.55 3.54 4.19
C VAL A 89 0.20 3.87 5.64
N ALA A 90 -1.05 3.69 6.03
CA ALA A 90 -1.48 3.97 7.40
C ALA A 90 -0.88 3.04 8.46
N SER A 91 -0.55 1.79 8.13
CA SER A 91 0.15 0.90 9.06
C SER A 91 1.65 1.20 9.12
N ARG A 92 2.30 1.56 8.00
CA ARG A 92 3.75 1.78 7.96
C ARG A 92 4.19 3.16 8.44
N ALA A 93 3.41 4.21 8.20
CA ALA A 93 3.81 5.57 8.55
C ALA A 93 4.05 5.74 10.07
N PRO A 94 3.18 5.24 10.97
CA PRO A 94 3.46 5.29 12.40
C PRO A 94 4.66 4.44 12.84
N LEU A 95 4.94 3.33 12.14
CA LEU A 95 6.15 2.52 12.40
C LEU A 95 7.43 3.27 12.03
N ALA A 96 7.33 4.20 11.08
CA ALA A 96 8.41 5.12 10.72
C ALA A 96 8.51 6.34 11.65
N GLY A 97 7.64 6.44 12.66
CA GLY A 97 7.63 7.52 13.65
C GLY A 97 6.68 8.69 13.35
N GLU A 98 5.89 8.61 12.28
CA GLU A 98 4.89 9.64 11.94
C GLU A 98 3.74 9.65 12.95
N SER A 99 3.21 10.83 13.27
CA SER A 99 2.05 10.92 14.18
C SER A 99 0.77 10.41 13.51
N VAL A 100 -0.17 9.92 14.32
CA VAL A 100 -1.47 9.44 13.82
C VAL A 100 -2.27 10.58 13.16
N ASP A 101 -2.10 11.81 13.65
CA ASP A 101 -2.80 12.98 13.12
C ASP A 101 -2.24 13.40 11.75
N GLU A 102 -0.92 13.34 11.54
CA GLU A 102 -0.29 13.55 10.23
C GLU A 102 -0.72 12.49 9.23
N VAL A 103 -0.82 11.23 9.66
CA VAL A 103 -1.32 10.13 8.81
C VAL A 103 -2.81 10.34 8.47
N ALA A 104 -3.65 10.75 9.43
CA ALA A 104 -5.06 11.04 9.20
C ALA A 104 -5.25 12.22 8.23
N PHE A 105 -4.43 13.27 8.37
CA PHE A 105 -4.38 14.41 7.45
C PHE A 105 -3.96 13.98 6.04
N LEU A 106 -2.88 13.20 5.91
CA LEU A 106 -2.39 12.68 4.63
C LEU A 106 -3.46 11.86 3.90
N LEU A 107 -4.26 11.11 4.65
CA LEU A 107 -5.34 10.31 4.10
C LEU A 107 -6.61 11.12 3.83
N GLY A 108 -6.69 12.39 4.24
CA GLY A 108 -7.89 13.21 4.07
C GLY A 108 -9.08 12.73 4.91
N HIS A 109 -8.82 12.08 6.05
CA HIS A 109 -9.88 11.72 6.98
C HIS A 109 -10.28 12.93 7.84
N ARG A 110 -11.54 13.35 7.73
CA ARG A 110 -12.11 14.42 8.57
C ARG A 110 -12.24 14.00 10.05
N ASP A 111 -12.37 12.70 10.31
CA ASP A 111 -12.47 12.14 11.65
C ASP A 111 -11.37 11.09 11.86
N ALA A 112 -10.47 11.38 12.81
CA ALA A 112 -9.37 10.51 13.20
C ALA A 112 -9.86 9.15 13.74
N ASN A 113 -11.14 9.00 14.12
CA ASN A 113 -11.71 7.73 14.54
C ASN A 113 -11.80 6.68 13.42
N VAL A 114 -11.91 7.08 12.15
CA VAL A 114 -11.80 6.13 11.01
C VAL A 114 -10.35 5.62 10.91
N THR A 115 -9.37 6.49 11.19
CA THR A 115 -7.94 6.13 11.29
C THR A 115 -7.59 5.44 12.62
N ARG A 116 -8.45 5.46 13.64
CA ARG A 116 -8.21 4.79 14.93
C ARG A 116 -8.89 3.41 14.97
N ALA A 117 -10.17 3.33 14.65
CA ALA A 117 -10.96 2.10 14.70
C ALA A 117 -10.45 1.00 13.76
N VAL A 118 -9.89 1.39 12.61
CA VAL A 118 -9.34 0.45 11.61
C VAL A 118 -7.88 0.08 11.90
N TYR A 119 -7.13 0.91 12.65
CA TYR A 119 -5.65 0.80 12.72
C TYR A 119 -5.10 0.56 14.14
N VAL A 120 -5.93 0.61 15.18
CA VAL A 120 -5.54 0.29 16.57
C VAL A 120 -4.97 -1.13 16.70
N ARG A 121 -5.41 -2.10 15.89
CA ARG A 121 -4.95 -3.50 16.01
C ARG A 121 -3.48 -3.67 15.58
N GLU A 122 -3.13 -3.13 14.41
CA GLU A 122 -1.75 -3.14 13.88
C GLU A 122 -0.80 -2.31 14.75
N LEU A 123 -1.25 -1.14 15.23
CA LEU A 123 -0.47 -0.28 16.12
C LEU A 123 -0.27 -0.89 17.51
N ALA A 124 -1.28 -1.55 18.08
CA ALA A 124 -1.17 -2.26 19.35
C ALA A 124 -0.21 -3.45 19.26
N ASP A 125 -0.16 -4.13 18.12
CA ASP A 125 0.76 -5.25 17.89
C ASP A 125 2.19 -4.78 17.65
N ALA A 126 2.39 -3.72 16.88
CA ALA A 126 3.70 -3.12 16.68
C ALA A 126 4.28 -2.55 17.98
N ARG A 127 3.49 -1.81 18.75
CA ARG A 127 3.92 -1.24 20.04
C ARG A 127 4.22 -2.32 21.07
N ARG A 128 3.49 -3.45 21.05
CA ARG A 128 3.82 -4.67 21.83
C ARG A 128 5.08 -5.38 21.35
N ARG A 129 5.41 -5.35 20.05
CA ARG A 129 6.65 -5.93 19.53
C ARG A 129 7.88 -5.04 19.81
N THR A 130 7.70 -3.72 19.88
CA THR A 130 8.76 -2.76 20.22
C THR A 130 9.02 -2.70 21.74
N MET A 131 8.04 -2.99 22.59
CA MET A 131 8.21 -3.14 24.04
C MET A 131 8.07 -4.63 24.43
N PRO A 132 9.16 -5.44 24.59
CA PRO A 132 10.37 -5.11 25.36
C PRO A 132 11.66 -5.86 24.90
N ARG A 133 12.58 -5.19 24.19
CA ARG A 133 14.02 -5.53 24.28
C ARG A 133 14.76 -4.53 25.15
N SER A 134 14.36 -3.27 25.11
CA SER A 134 14.98 -2.18 25.89
C SER A 134 14.54 -2.16 27.36
N ARG A 135 13.30 -2.58 27.68
CA ARG A 135 12.84 -2.70 29.08
C ARG A 135 13.46 -3.89 29.81
N MET A 136 13.59 -5.05 29.14
CA MET A 136 14.22 -6.24 29.74
C MET A 136 15.71 -6.00 30.04
N VAL A 137 16.46 -5.31 29.16
CA VAL A 137 17.88 -4.99 29.40
C VAL A 137 18.04 -3.96 30.54
N ALA A 138 17.13 -2.97 30.65
CA ALA A 138 17.16 -2.01 31.74
C ALA A 138 16.75 -2.62 33.10
N GLU A 139 15.84 -3.60 33.11
CA GLU A 139 15.34 -4.24 34.32
C GLU A 139 16.29 -5.34 34.85
N PHE A 140 17.04 -6.02 33.98
CA PHE A 140 18.04 -7.04 34.38
C PHE A 140 19.46 -6.50 34.59
N SER A 141 19.79 -5.30 34.10
CA SER A 141 21.12 -4.70 34.36
C SER A 141 21.26 -4.12 35.78
N GLU A 142 20.14 -3.85 36.45
CA GLU A 142 20.11 -3.35 37.84
C GLU A 142 20.11 -4.50 38.88
N ILE A 143 19.76 -5.73 38.49
CA ILE A 143 19.74 -6.89 39.40
C ILE A 143 21.10 -7.61 39.50
N LEU A 144 22.03 -7.37 38.56
CA LEU A 144 23.36 -7.99 38.52
C LEU A 144 24.50 -7.07 39.05
N LYS A 145 24.16 -6.03 39.83
CA LYS A 145 25.11 -5.12 40.48
C LYS A 145 25.06 -5.16 42.02
N LEU A 146 24.70 -6.31 42.58
CA LEU A 146 24.94 -6.67 43.99
C LEU A 146 25.57 -8.06 44.03
#